data_AF-A0A846P855-F1
#
_entry.id   AF-A0A846P855-F1
#
_cell.length_a   1.000
_cell.length_b   1.000
_cell.length_c   1.000
_cell.angle_alpha   90.00
_cell.angle_beta   90.00
_cell.angle_gamma   90.00
#
_symmetry.space_group_name_H-M   'P 1'
#
loop_
_entity.id
_entity.type
_entity.pdbx_description
1 polymer ?
#
loop_
_entity_poly.entity_id
_entity_poly.type
_entity_poly.pdbx_seq_one_letter_code
_entity_poly.pdbx_strand_id
1 'polypeptide(L)'
;MPNPKSIFCMAAMFFFALFAGPDVALAQCPEEPPLQNYTGGGTISCPCFVEGEEAGAVLNAPPEHYPLEILRIGIGWGSQFGGSPAQIEYGIHVYDAGLPDPGTPVFSLLGPQLVDGVINEFDIEPLPGEVTMDSGPFTVTLEFLNTNAGDPFAPTVVHDGNGCQAGKNVVFAIPGGWYDACDLGVTGDWVFYVIYKPCVPSGIGDGPFVASTVPAFLQLPRPNPFESSTEFEFVLAQPGRADIAVYDVSGRRVARIVNESYPAGAHRVTWEGRDNAGKRLPSGVYFVKLQVGDYKSVRKVLIAK
;
A
#
# COMPACT_ATOMS: atom_id res chain seq x y z
N MET A 1 -40.15 -5.94 -2.32
CA MET A 1 -40.74 -4.62 -1.99
C MET A 1 -40.99 -4.61 -0.49
N PRO A 2 -40.63 -3.57 0.28
CA PRO A 2 -40.57 -2.16 -0.16
C PRO A 2 -39.21 -1.48 -0.03
N ASN A 3 -39.12 -0.26 -0.58
CA ASN A 3 -38.36 0.88 -0.04
C ASN A 3 -39.17 2.13 -0.42
N PRO A 4 -39.55 3.00 0.54
CA PRO A 4 -39.21 4.41 0.35
C PRO A 4 -38.83 5.14 1.66
N LYS A 5 -37.53 5.44 1.78
CA LYS A 5 -36.92 6.71 2.24
C LYS A 5 -37.45 7.47 3.49
N SER A 6 -36.46 7.78 4.35
CA SER A 6 -36.28 8.99 5.20
C SER A 6 -37.12 9.18 6.48
N ILE A 7 -36.68 10.15 7.31
CA ILE A 7 -37.15 10.55 8.68
C ILE A 7 -36.58 9.60 9.77
N PHE A 8 -35.87 10.02 10.84
CA PHE A 8 -35.63 11.31 11.53
C PHE A 8 -34.14 11.47 11.99
N CYS A 9 -33.65 12.69 12.31
CA CYS A 9 -32.35 12.92 12.98
C CYS A 9 -32.27 14.32 13.68
N MET A 10 -31.64 14.44 14.87
CA MET A 10 -31.32 15.66 15.68
C MET A 10 -30.30 15.27 16.82
N ALA A 11 -29.13 15.93 17.01
CA ALA A 11 -28.79 17.08 17.92
C ALA A 11 -28.93 16.82 19.46
N ALA A 12 -28.14 17.34 20.44
CA ALA A 12 -26.94 18.25 20.57
C ALA A 12 -26.55 18.38 22.09
N MET A 13 -25.47 18.99 22.66
CA MET A 13 -24.07 19.41 22.30
C MET A 13 -23.39 20.10 23.56
N PHE A 14 -22.07 20.45 23.55
CA PHE A 14 -21.27 21.37 24.44
C PHE A 14 -20.50 20.91 25.75
N PHE A 15 -19.15 21.07 25.73
CA PHE A 15 -18.19 21.69 26.73
C PHE A 15 -18.07 21.17 28.22
N PHE A 16 -17.20 21.61 29.18
CA PHE A 16 -16.36 22.85 29.39
C PHE A 16 -15.12 22.73 30.38
N ALA A 17 -13.87 22.99 29.92
CA ALA A 17 -12.61 23.55 30.54
C ALA A 17 -11.89 23.17 31.90
N LEU A 18 -10.55 23.03 31.82
CA LEU A 18 -9.39 23.58 32.63
C LEU A 18 -9.29 23.56 34.19
N PHE A 19 -8.08 23.23 34.71
CA PHE A 19 -7.22 24.08 35.59
C PHE A 19 -5.78 23.52 35.73
N ALA A 20 -4.82 24.28 36.32
CA ALA A 20 -3.41 23.87 36.48
C ALA A 20 -2.70 24.52 37.70
N GLY A 21 -1.65 23.89 38.24
CA GLY A 21 -0.77 24.41 39.30
C GLY A 21 0.44 23.48 39.58
N PRO A 22 1.59 23.96 40.13
CA PRO A 22 2.88 23.26 39.99
C PRO A 22 3.54 22.78 41.29
N ASP A 23 4.42 21.77 41.20
CA ASP A 23 5.84 21.91 41.60
C ASP A 23 6.72 20.77 41.01
N VAL A 24 8.06 20.89 41.11
CA VAL A 24 9.01 20.09 40.29
C VAL A 24 9.71 18.94 41.04
N ALA A 25 9.56 17.70 40.54
CA ALA A 25 10.50 16.59 40.77
C ALA A 25 10.48 15.58 39.60
N LEU A 26 11.68 15.11 39.20
CA LEU A 26 12.04 13.96 38.33
C LEU A 26 11.00 13.43 37.31
N ALA A 27 11.40 13.37 36.04
CA ALA A 27 10.55 12.95 34.92
C ALA A 27 9.97 11.53 35.06
N GLN A 28 8.72 11.47 35.52
CA GLN A 28 7.80 10.35 35.35
C GLN A 28 6.65 10.86 34.47
N CYS A 29 6.36 10.16 33.36
CA CYS A 29 5.24 10.53 32.51
C CYS A 29 3.91 10.25 33.23
N PRO A 30 2.94 11.18 33.26
CA PRO A 30 1.61 10.92 33.79
C PRO A 30 0.82 9.97 32.88
N GLU A 31 -0.27 9.43 33.42
CA GLU A 31 -1.10 8.41 32.79
C GLU A 31 -2.11 8.99 31.75
N GLU A 32 -2.68 8.08 30.94
CA GLU A 32 -3.61 8.29 29.81
C GLU A 32 -3.00 8.85 28.49
N PRO A 33 -3.51 8.42 27.31
CA PRO A 33 -2.61 8.11 26.19
C PRO A 33 -2.76 8.98 24.93
N PRO A 34 -1.66 9.61 24.48
CA PRO A 34 -1.37 9.85 23.06
C PRO A 34 -0.48 8.73 22.48
N LEU A 35 -0.46 8.55 21.15
CA LEU A 35 0.42 7.59 20.46
C LEU A 35 1.91 7.88 20.77
N GLN A 36 2.60 6.95 21.45
CA GLN A 36 3.87 7.21 22.14
C GLN A 36 5.14 7.16 21.28
N ASN A 37 5.14 7.59 20.01
CA ASN A 37 6.29 7.44 19.11
C ASN A 37 6.68 8.67 18.26
N TYR A 38 6.71 9.87 18.86
CA TYR A 38 7.32 11.05 18.22
C TYR A 38 8.70 11.41 18.80
N THR A 39 9.74 11.28 17.98
CA THR A 39 11.02 12.02 18.15
C THR A 39 11.42 12.61 16.80
N GLY A 40 11.50 13.95 16.72
CA GLY A 40 11.64 14.64 15.44
C GLY A 40 13.05 14.55 14.84
N GLY A 41 13.16 14.10 13.59
CA GLY A 41 14.47 13.87 12.94
C GLY A 41 14.55 13.89 11.41
N GLY A 42 13.44 14.07 10.68
CA GLY A 42 13.44 14.24 9.22
C GLY A 42 13.50 12.94 8.40
N THR A 43 12.40 12.64 7.69
CA THR A 43 12.16 11.49 6.80
C THR A 43 12.28 10.09 7.42
N ILE A 44 11.26 9.27 7.16
CA ILE A 44 11.00 7.93 7.75
C ILE A 44 10.53 8.03 9.21
N SER A 45 9.23 7.79 9.40
CA SER A 45 8.65 7.34 10.66
C SER A 45 7.85 6.08 10.33
N CYS A 46 8.39 4.91 10.67
CA CYS A 46 7.71 3.64 10.43
C CYS A 46 6.44 3.62 11.29
N PRO A 47 5.24 3.45 10.69
CA PRO A 47 4.02 3.36 11.47
C PRO A 47 4.08 2.08 12.33
N CYS A 48 3.88 2.30 13.63
CA CYS A 48 4.11 1.35 14.71
C CYS A 48 2.75 0.92 15.25
N PHE A 49 2.34 -0.31 14.99
CA PHE A 49 1.04 -0.86 15.34
C PHE A 49 1.11 -1.87 16.48
N VAL A 50 0.01 -2.01 17.21
CA VAL A 50 -0.23 -3.12 18.15
C VAL A 50 -1.28 -4.11 17.61
N GLU A 51 -1.42 -5.26 18.29
CA GLU A 51 -2.46 -6.27 18.01
C GLU A 51 -3.87 -5.63 17.94
N GLY A 52 -4.57 -5.83 16.83
CA GLY A 52 -5.93 -5.32 16.56
C GLY A 52 -6.00 -3.91 15.99
N GLU A 53 -4.87 -3.22 15.76
CA GLU A 53 -4.86 -1.98 14.99
C GLU A 53 -4.87 -2.24 13.49
N GLU A 54 -5.46 -1.32 12.71
CA GLU A 54 -5.57 -1.43 11.25
C GLU A 54 -4.84 -0.30 10.53
N ALA A 55 -4.17 -0.64 9.41
CA ALA A 55 -3.63 0.32 8.45
C ALA A 55 -4.29 0.15 7.09
N GLY A 56 -4.97 1.18 6.59
CA GLY A 56 -5.59 1.12 5.27
C GLY A 56 -5.50 2.38 4.43
N ALA A 57 -5.87 2.22 3.16
CA ALA A 57 -5.94 3.29 2.18
C ALA A 57 -7.35 3.44 1.63
N VAL A 58 -7.76 4.70 1.47
CA VAL A 58 -8.98 5.13 0.79
C VAL A 58 -8.70 5.16 -0.71
N LEU A 59 -9.23 4.16 -1.42
CA LEU A 59 -9.11 3.98 -2.85
C LEU A 59 -10.37 4.50 -3.55
N ASN A 60 -10.22 4.91 -4.82
CA ASN A 60 -11.34 5.39 -5.62
C ASN A 60 -11.09 5.09 -7.11
N ALA A 61 -12.17 4.83 -7.85
CA ALA A 61 -12.17 4.69 -9.30
C ALA A 61 -12.92 5.87 -9.96
N PRO A 62 -12.82 6.06 -11.29
CA PRO A 62 -13.72 6.94 -12.02
C PRO A 62 -15.20 6.56 -11.78
N PRO A 63 -16.12 7.51 -11.56
CA PRO A 63 -17.54 7.20 -11.33
C PRO A 63 -18.18 6.30 -12.39
N GLU A 64 -17.75 6.42 -13.65
CA GLU A 64 -18.17 5.64 -14.80
C GLU A 64 -17.70 4.17 -14.81
N HIS A 65 -16.83 3.79 -13.88
CA HIS A 65 -16.37 2.40 -13.70
C HIS A 65 -17.19 1.61 -12.67
N TYR A 66 -18.08 2.26 -11.92
CA TYR A 66 -18.94 1.60 -10.93
C TYR A 66 -20.26 1.08 -11.55
N PRO A 67 -20.82 -0.05 -11.07
CA PRO A 67 -20.23 -0.96 -10.09
C PRO A 67 -19.00 -1.69 -10.66
N LEU A 68 -18.01 -1.99 -9.81
CA LEU A 68 -16.77 -2.69 -10.15
C LEU A 68 -16.56 -3.93 -9.30
N GLU A 69 -15.86 -4.93 -9.84
CA GLU A 69 -15.42 -6.14 -9.12
C GLU A 69 -13.91 -6.06 -8.87
N ILE A 70 -13.51 -6.23 -7.61
CA ILE A 70 -12.11 -6.29 -7.17
C ILE A 70 -11.52 -7.66 -7.50
N LEU A 71 -10.40 -7.67 -8.23
CA LEU A 71 -9.72 -8.90 -8.71
C LEU A 71 -8.44 -9.21 -7.94
N ARG A 72 -7.69 -8.18 -7.51
CA ARG A 72 -6.42 -8.31 -6.77
C ARG A 72 -6.25 -7.13 -5.83
N ILE A 73 -5.73 -7.37 -4.62
CA ILE A 73 -5.30 -6.34 -3.66
C ILE A 73 -3.78 -6.37 -3.58
N GLY A 74 -3.10 -5.24 -3.80
CA GLY A 74 -1.68 -5.08 -3.53
C GLY A 74 -1.44 -4.21 -2.31
N ILE A 75 -0.69 -4.73 -1.33
CA ILE A 75 -0.28 -3.98 -0.14
C ILE A 75 1.25 -3.97 -0.07
N GLY A 76 1.83 -2.77 -0.05
CA GLY A 76 3.25 -2.59 0.18
C GLY A 76 3.62 -2.72 1.64
N TRP A 77 4.56 -3.61 1.95
CA TRP A 77 5.23 -3.65 3.26
C TRP A 77 6.75 -3.76 3.15
N GLY A 78 7.41 -3.54 4.29
CA GLY A 78 8.84 -3.67 4.47
C GLY A 78 9.29 -3.28 5.88
N SER A 79 10.49 -3.72 6.25
CA SER A 79 11.19 -3.42 7.50
C SER A 79 12.22 -2.31 7.30
N GLN A 80 12.58 -1.55 8.34
CA GLN A 80 13.62 -0.50 8.24
C GLN A 80 15.01 -1.09 8.02
N PHE A 81 15.35 -2.17 8.75
CA PHE A 81 16.65 -2.85 8.65
C PHE A 81 16.53 -4.30 8.17
N GLY A 82 15.47 -4.99 8.58
CA GLY A 82 15.22 -6.41 8.29
C GLY A 82 16.17 -7.37 9.01
N GLY A 83 15.83 -8.65 8.97
CA GLY A 83 16.38 -9.72 9.80
C GLY A 83 15.39 -10.27 10.84
N SER A 84 14.13 -9.83 10.86
CA SER A 84 13.13 -10.35 11.78
C SER A 84 12.51 -11.66 11.28
N PRO A 85 12.01 -12.52 12.18
CA PRO A 85 11.13 -13.62 11.82
C PRO A 85 9.89 -13.10 11.08
N ALA A 86 9.37 -13.91 10.16
CA ALA A 86 8.22 -13.54 9.36
C ALA A 86 6.94 -13.46 10.21
N GLN A 87 6.37 -12.26 10.34
CA GLN A 87 5.16 -11.98 11.12
C GLN A 87 3.92 -12.49 10.38
N ILE A 88 2.89 -12.89 11.11
CA ILE A 88 1.57 -13.22 10.54
C ILE A 88 0.62 -12.10 10.98
N GLU A 89 -0.16 -11.55 10.07
CA GLU A 89 -1.18 -10.55 10.40
C GLU A 89 -2.59 -11.15 10.46
N TYR A 90 -3.55 -10.42 11.02
CA TYR A 90 -4.87 -10.97 11.33
C TYR A 90 -5.74 -11.08 10.07
N GLY A 91 -5.84 -9.99 9.32
CA GLY A 91 -6.73 -9.88 8.18
C GLY A 91 -6.36 -8.82 7.16
N ILE A 92 -6.94 -8.96 5.96
CA ILE A 92 -7.06 -7.87 4.99
C ILE A 92 -8.56 -7.67 4.77
N HIS A 93 -9.02 -6.44 4.94
CA HIS A 93 -10.44 -6.11 4.94
C HIS A 93 -10.76 -5.08 3.86
N VAL A 94 -12.00 -5.11 3.37
CA VAL A 94 -12.52 -4.18 2.37
C VAL A 94 -13.84 -3.61 2.86
N TYR A 95 -14.01 -2.30 2.75
CA TYR A 95 -15.16 -1.54 3.22
C TYR A 95 -15.72 -0.72 2.05
N ASP A 96 -17.05 -0.58 1.98
CA ASP A 96 -17.74 0.19 0.94
C ASP A 96 -17.76 1.72 1.21
N ALA A 97 -17.11 2.15 2.29
CA ALA A 97 -16.96 3.55 2.69
C ALA A 97 -15.48 3.99 2.79
N GLY A 98 -15.27 5.31 2.91
CA GLY A 98 -13.98 5.96 3.12
C GLY A 98 -13.81 6.53 4.53
N LEU A 99 -12.96 7.55 4.65
CA LEU A 99 -12.72 8.30 5.89
C LEU A 99 -13.94 9.12 6.37
N PRO A 100 -14.07 9.43 7.68
CA PRO A 100 -13.15 9.04 8.74
C PRO A 100 -13.33 7.59 9.22
N ASP A 101 -14.53 7.04 9.09
CA ASP A 101 -14.95 5.73 9.62
C ASP A 101 -15.44 4.84 8.47
N PRO A 102 -14.64 3.85 8.03
CA PRO A 102 -15.03 2.86 7.02
C PRO A 102 -16.17 1.92 7.46
N GLY A 103 -16.51 1.88 8.75
CA GLY A 103 -17.59 1.05 9.27
C GLY A 103 -17.27 -0.45 9.37
N THR A 104 -18.20 -1.29 8.92
CA THR A 104 -18.07 -2.75 8.95
C THR A 104 -17.53 -3.25 7.60
N PRO A 105 -16.54 -4.16 7.57
CA PRO A 105 -16.02 -4.65 6.31
C PRO A 105 -17.03 -5.51 5.56
N VAL A 106 -17.16 -5.27 4.26
CA VAL A 106 -18.02 -6.03 3.33
C VAL A 106 -17.32 -7.29 2.80
N PHE A 107 -15.99 -7.36 2.90
CA PHE A 107 -15.19 -8.55 2.64
C PHE A 107 -13.98 -8.60 3.58
N SER A 108 -13.52 -9.81 3.90
CA SER A 108 -12.29 -10.02 4.69
C SER A 108 -11.64 -11.35 4.30
N LEU A 109 -10.31 -11.36 4.19
CA LEU A 109 -9.51 -12.59 4.09
C LEU A 109 -8.52 -12.66 5.25
N LEU A 110 -8.01 -13.87 5.53
CA LEU A 110 -6.96 -14.06 6.54
C LEU A 110 -5.69 -13.29 6.17
N GLY A 111 -5.07 -12.69 7.18
CA GLY A 111 -3.91 -11.83 6.99
C GLY A 111 -2.68 -12.57 6.46
N PRO A 112 -1.79 -11.85 5.76
CA PRO A 112 -0.60 -12.41 5.16
C PRO A 112 0.48 -12.78 6.17
N GLN A 113 1.46 -13.58 5.71
CA GLN A 113 2.75 -13.64 6.38
C GLN A 113 3.69 -12.58 5.81
N LEU A 114 3.99 -11.53 6.59
CA LEU A 114 4.93 -10.49 6.24
C LEU A 114 6.37 -11.02 6.35
N VAL A 115 7.04 -11.15 5.20
CA VAL A 115 8.45 -11.51 5.09
C VAL A 115 9.32 -10.31 4.72
N ASP A 116 10.57 -10.30 5.16
CA ASP A 116 11.49 -9.19 4.91
C ASP A 116 11.88 -9.03 3.43
N GLY A 117 11.88 -7.77 2.99
CA GLY A 117 12.41 -7.37 1.68
C GLY A 117 11.54 -7.70 0.47
N VAL A 118 10.26 -8.05 0.68
CA VAL A 118 9.30 -8.33 -0.40
C VAL A 118 7.97 -7.63 -0.14
N ILE A 119 7.56 -6.76 -1.07
CA ILE A 119 6.14 -6.42 -1.24
C ILE A 119 5.49 -7.56 -2.01
N ASN A 120 4.38 -8.11 -1.50
CA ASN A 120 3.57 -9.10 -2.21
C ASN A 120 2.22 -8.53 -2.64
N GLU A 121 1.65 -9.17 -3.65
CA GLU A 121 0.27 -8.97 -4.07
C GLU A 121 -0.60 -10.11 -3.52
N PHE A 122 -1.88 -9.84 -3.32
CA PHE A 122 -2.90 -10.81 -2.98
C PHE A 122 -3.85 -10.94 -4.16
N ASP A 123 -3.64 -12.01 -4.92
CA ASP A 123 -4.51 -12.43 -6.01
C ASP A 123 -5.84 -12.92 -5.40
N ILE A 124 -6.95 -12.26 -5.71
CA ILE A 124 -8.29 -12.67 -5.24
C ILE A 124 -8.91 -13.55 -6.34
N GLU A 125 -8.17 -14.61 -6.70
CA GLU A 125 -8.65 -15.60 -7.67
C GLU A 125 -9.45 -16.70 -6.94
N PRO A 126 -10.65 -17.08 -7.43
CA PRO A 126 -11.83 -17.23 -6.56
C PRO A 126 -12.23 -18.71 -6.32
N LEU A 127 -13.16 -19.09 -5.42
CA LEU A 127 -14.47 -18.54 -4.98
C LEU A 127 -14.74 -18.87 -3.49
N PRO A 128 -15.77 -18.30 -2.80
CA PRO A 128 -16.90 -17.51 -3.34
C PRO A 128 -17.12 -16.12 -2.71
N GLY A 129 -17.71 -15.23 -3.51
CA GLY A 129 -18.03 -13.85 -3.15
C GLY A 129 -17.36 -12.89 -4.12
N GLU A 130 -18.10 -12.39 -5.10
CA GLU A 130 -17.64 -11.32 -5.98
C GLU A 130 -17.53 -10.05 -5.13
N VAL A 131 -16.32 -9.52 -4.92
CA VAL A 131 -16.09 -8.33 -4.08
C VAL A 131 -16.45 -7.09 -4.91
N THR A 132 -17.74 -6.81 -4.99
CA THR A 132 -18.31 -5.74 -5.81
C THR A 132 -18.47 -4.45 -5.02
N MET A 133 -17.88 -3.36 -5.51
CA MET A 133 -18.14 -2.01 -4.99
C MET A 133 -19.21 -1.34 -5.87
N ASP A 134 -20.33 -0.94 -5.27
CA ASP A 134 -21.42 -0.21 -5.97
C ASP A 134 -21.10 1.28 -6.19
N SER A 135 -20.23 1.86 -5.36
CA SER A 135 -19.77 3.25 -5.46
C SER A 135 -18.40 3.43 -4.80
N GLY A 136 -17.87 4.66 -4.81
CA GLY A 136 -16.61 5.01 -4.15
C GLY A 136 -16.67 6.37 -3.44
N PRO A 137 -15.67 6.68 -2.58
CA PRO A 137 -14.48 5.89 -2.32
C PRO A 137 -14.74 4.66 -1.45
N PHE A 138 -13.84 3.67 -1.55
CA PHE A 138 -13.85 2.44 -0.77
C PHE A 138 -12.51 2.25 -0.05
N THR A 139 -12.48 1.49 1.03
CA THR A 139 -11.27 1.32 1.87
C THR A 139 -10.74 -0.10 1.78
N VAL A 140 -9.42 -0.25 1.80
CA VAL A 140 -8.72 -1.53 1.98
C VAL A 140 -7.70 -1.40 3.12
N THR A 141 -7.71 -2.33 4.08
CA THR A 141 -6.83 -2.33 5.26
C THR A 141 -6.03 -3.63 5.43
N LEU A 142 -5.05 -3.57 6.32
CA LEU A 142 -4.34 -4.69 6.95
C LEU A 142 -4.52 -4.57 8.47
N GLU A 143 -5.13 -5.57 9.11
CA GLU A 143 -5.26 -5.68 10.58
C GLU A 143 -4.05 -6.42 11.14
N PHE A 144 -3.31 -5.79 12.06
CA PHE A 144 -2.09 -6.37 12.65
C PHE A 144 -2.41 -7.38 13.75
N LEU A 145 -1.82 -8.58 13.65
CA LEU A 145 -1.87 -9.59 14.72
C LEU A 145 -0.63 -9.51 15.61
N ASN A 146 0.50 -9.06 15.06
CA ASN A 146 1.74 -8.91 15.82
C ASN A 146 2.12 -7.43 15.96
N THR A 147 2.36 -7.00 17.20
CA THR A 147 2.89 -5.68 17.51
C THR A 147 4.26 -5.48 16.85
N ASN A 148 4.34 -4.62 15.83
CA ASN A 148 5.61 -4.14 15.28
C ASN A 148 6.07 -2.82 15.93
N ALA A 149 5.27 -2.23 16.82
CA ALA A 149 5.63 -1.02 17.54
C ALA A 149 6.94 -1.16 18.33
N GLY A 150 7.94 -0.37 17.94
CA GLY A 150 9.26 -0.36 18.57
C GLY A 150 10.26 -1.41 18.04
N ASP A 151 9.88 -2.28 17.11
CA ASP A 151 10.83 -3.16 16.40
C ASP A 151 11.14 -2.62 14.98
N PRO A 152 12.32 -2.00 14.75
CA PRO A 152 12.71 -1.51 13.42
C PRO A 152 13.17 -2.65 12.47
N PHE A 153 13.25 -3.88 12.96
CA PHE A 153 13.49 -5.07 12.15
C PHE A 153 12.18 -5.70 11.67
N ALA A 154 11.06 -5.49 12.37
CA ALA A 154 9.75 -5.97 11.95
C ALA A 154 9.26 -5.28 10.65
N PRO A 155 8.48 -5.99 9.81
CA PRO A 155 7.79 -5.39 8.68
C PRO A 155 6.57 -4.58 9.11
N THR A 156 6.33 -3.48 8.41
CA THR A 156 5.11 -2.65 8.49
C THR A 156 4.71 -2.16 7.10
N VAL A 157 3.54 -1.55 6.94
CA VAL A 157 3.12 -0.97 5.65
C VAL A 157 4.11 0.09 5.19
N VAL A 158 4.56 0.02 3.93
CA VAL A 158 5.46 1.06 3.39
C VAL A 158 4.64 2.29 3.03
N HIS A 159 5.11 3.41 3.56
CA HIS A 159 4.71 4.74 3.16
C HIS A 159 5.62 5.26 2.03
N ASP A 160 5.11 6.18 1.21
CA ASP A 160 5.93 6.88 0.22
C ASP A 160 6.69 8.08 0.83
N GLY A 161 7.44 8.81 0.00
CA GLY A 161 8.24 9.96 0.44
C GLY A 161 7.58 11.34 0.26
N ASN A 162 6.30 11.45 -0.13
CA ASN A 162 5.71 12.73 -0.54
C ASN A 162 5.17 13.59 0.63
N GLY A 163 4.91 12.96 1.77
CA GLY A 163 4.21 13.56 2.91
C GLY A 163 2.89 12.83 3.15
N CYS A 164 2.14 13.19 4.20
CA CYS A 164 0.80 12.65 4.38
C CYS A 164 -0.21 13.50 3.59
N GLN A 165 -1.11 12.85 2.85
CA GLN A 165 -2.24 13.49 2.19
C GLN A 165 -3.54 13.16 2.92
N ALA A 166 -4.19 14.18 3.50
CA ALA A 166 -5.48 14.01 4.16
C ALA A 166 -6.53 13.46 3.16
N GLY A 167 -7.34 12.50 3.61
CA GLY A 167 -8.28 11.76 2.78
C GLY A 167 -7.68 10.53 2.07
N LYS A 168 -6.43 10.13 2.35
CA LYS A 168 -5.77 8.97 1.70
C LYS A 168 -5.57 7.75 2.59
N ASN A 169 -5.08 7.94 3.81
CA ASN A 169 -4.73 6.85 4.72
C ASN A 169 -5.68 6.86 5.92
N VAL A 170 -6.11 5.68 6.36
CA VAL A 170 -7.05 5.50 7.48
C VAL A 170 -6.49 4.49 8.48
N VAL A 171 -6.58 4.83 9.77
CA VAL A 171 -5.99 4.05 10.87
C VAL A 171 -7.06 3.68 11.87
N PHE A 172 -7.16 2.41 12.25
CA PHE A 172 -7.87 2.02 13.46
C PHE A 172 -6.86 1.99 14.60
N ALA A 173 -6.98 2.89 15.56
CA ALA A 173 -6.03 3.06 16.66
C ALA A 173 -6.64 2.66 18.01
N ILE A 174 -5.86 2.00 18.86
CA ILE A 174 -6.31 1.43 20.13
C ILE A 174 -5.56 2.07 21.33
N PRO A 175 -6.27 2.64 22.33
CA PRO A 175 -7.72 2.86 22.39
C PRO A 175 -8.14 4.08 21.56
N GLY A 176 -9.28 3.98 20.87
CA GLY A 176 -9.81 5.09 20.08
C GLY A 176 -10.90 4.65 19.11
N GLY A 177 -10.49 4.27 17.90
CA GLY A 177 -11.35 4.08 16.74
C GLY A 177 -10.64 4.51 15.45
N TRP A 178 -11.41 4.89 14.44
CA TRP A 178 -10.88 5.30 13.14
C TRP A 178 -10.45 6.77 13.06
N TYR A 179 -9.30 7.02 12.40
CA TYR A 179 -8.71 8.34 12.18
C TYR A 179 -8.12 8.47 10.77
N ASP A 180 -8.03 9.72 10.27
CA ASP A 180 -7.12 10.05 9.17
C ASP A 180 -5.67 9.94 9.68
N ALA A 181 -4.81 9.24 8.95
CA ALA A 181 -3.43 9.01 9.41
C ALA A 181 -2.64 10.33 9.55
N CYS A 182 -3.02 11.39 8.84
CA CYS A 182 -2.39 12.69 8.94
C CYS A 182 -2.73 13.41 10.25
N ASP A 183 -3.93 13.19 10.81
CA ASP A 183 -4.32 13.73 12.13
C ASP A 183 -3.53 13.03 13.26
N LEU A 184 -3.11 11.78 13.04
CA LEU A 184 -2.20 11.03 13.92
C LEU A 184 -0.71 11.37 13.68
N GLY A 185 -0.39 12.21 12.70
CA GLY A 185 0.98 12.59 12.36
C GLY A 185 1.80 11.51 11.63
N VAL A 186 1.16 10.43 11.14
CA VAL A 186 1.78 9.42 10.30
C VAL A 186 2.16 10.05 8.96
N THR A 187 3.33 9.71 8.40
CA THR A 187 3.88 10.39 7.20
C THR A 187 3.96 9.48 5.98
N GLY A 188 3.57 9.99 4.81
CA GLY A 188 3.69 9.30 3.52
C GLY A 188 2.39 8.59 3.13
N ASP A 189 2.07 8.52 1.84
CA ASP A 189 0.92 7.74 1.37
C ASP A 189 1.26 6.25 1.46
N TRP A 190 0.39 5.44 2.09
CA TRP A 190 0.64 4.00 2.19
C TRP A 190 0.42 3.32 0.84
N VAL A 191 1.35 2.44 0.45
CA VAL A 191 1.36 1.85 -0.90
C VAL A 191 0.31 0.74 -1.02
N PHE A 192 -0.91 1.12 -1.37
CA PHE A 192 -2.03 0.22 -1.63
C PHE A 192 -2.52 0.39 -3.07
N TYR A 193 -2.98 -0.71 -3.67
CA TYR A 193 -3.77 -0.67 -4.90
C TYR A 193 -4.72 -1.84 -5.01
N VAL A 194 -5.74 -1.64 -5.84
CA VAL A 194 -6.71 -2.64 -6.26
C VAL A 194 -6.70 -2.70 -7.78
N ILE A 195 -6.58 -3.92 -8.31
CA ILE A 195 -6.86 -4.20 -9.72
C ILE A 195 -8.32 -4.67 -9.81
N TYR A 196 -9.09 -4.05 -10.71
CA TYR A 196 -10.53 -4.26 -10.82
C TYR A 196 -11.01 -4.33 -12.27
N LYS A 197 -12.23 -4.82 -12.48
CA LYS A 197 -12.97 -4.67 -13.74
C LYS A 197 -14.31 -3.95 -13.49
N PRO A 198 -14.72 -2.98 -14.33
CA PRO A 198 -16.09 -2.50 -14.35
C PRO A 198 -17.06 -3.64 -14.67
N CYS A 199 -18.18 -3.72 -13.96
CA CYS A 199 -19.25 -4.69 -14.23
C CYS A 199 -20.18 -4.25 -15.38
N VAL A 200 -19.98 -3.03 -15.90
CA VAL A 200 -20.68 -2.47 -17.05
C VAL A 200 -19.72 -2.21 -18.22
N PRO A 201 -20.13 -2.42 -19.50
CA PRO A 201 -19.30 -2.09 -20.65
C PRO A 201 -19.04 -0.58 -20.74
N SER A 202 -17.89 -0.13 -20.25
CA SER A 202 -17.53 1.29 -20.15
C SER A 202 -17.24 1.96 -21.50
N GLY A 203 -16.96 1.17 -22.54
CA GLY A 203 -16.47 1.66 -23.84
C GLY A 203 -15.01 2.16 -23.82
N ILE A 204 -14.35 2.10 -22.66
CA ILE A 204 -12.96 2.56 -22.43
C ILE A 204 -11.94 1.43 -22.71
N GLY A 205 -12.41 0.19 -22.84
CA GLY A 205 -11.64 -1.01 -23.19
C GLY A 205 -11.77 -2.11 -22.13
N ASP A 206 -11.73 -3.37 -22.56
CA ASP A 206 -12.04 -4.54 -21.73
C ASP A 206 -10.85 -5.01 -20.85
N GLY A 207 -9.95 -4.09 -20.48
CA GLY A 207 -8.74 -4.38 -19.70
C GLY A 207 -8.97 -4.28 -18.18
N PRO A 208 -8.12 -4.91 -17.36
CA PRO A 208 -8.13 -4.69 -15.91
C PRO A 208 -7.62 -3.28 -15.57
N PHE A 209 -8.43 -2.54 -14.82
CA PHE A 209 -8.15 -1.17 -14.36
C PHE A 209 -7.52 -1.17 -12.96
N VAL A 210 -7.06 -0.01 -12.51
CA VAL A 210 -6.29 0.16 -11.27
C VAL A 210 -6.85 1.33 -10.46
N ALA A 211 -7.05 1.13 -9.16
CA ALA A 211 -7.20 2.18 -8.16
C ALA A 211 -5.97 2.10 -7.24
N SER A 212 -5.25 3.20 -7.01
CA SER A 212 -3.98 3.17 -6.26
C SER A 212 -3.69 4.48 -5.56
N THR A 213 -2.98 4.42 -4.44
CA THR A 213 -2.35 5.58 -3.80
C THR A 213 -1.12 6.08 -4.57
N VAL A 214 -0.39 5.20 -5.26
CA VAL A 214 0.85 5.53 -6.00
C VAL A 214 0.62 5.59 -7.52
N PRO A 215 1.36 6.43 -8.27
CA PRO A 215 1.19 6.54 -9.73
C PRO A 215 1.48 5.26 -10.51
N ALA A 216 2.37 4.42 -9.99
CA ALA A 216 2.83 3.19 -10.64
C ALA A 216 3.43 2.20 -9.62
N PHE A 217 3.59 0.95 -10.03
CA PHE A 217 4.22 -0.09 -9.21
C PHE A 217 5.02 -1.08 -10.08
N LEU A 218 6.08 -1.69 -9.51
CA LEU A 218 6.89 -2.73 -10.16
C LEU A 218 6.87 -3.99 -9.27
N GLN A 219 6.51 -5.15 -9.82
CA GLN A 219 6.46 -6.40 -9.05
C GLN A 219 7.83 -7.03 -8.81
N LEU A 220 7.89 -8.04 -7.95
CA LEU A 220 9.05 -8.91 -7.87
C LEU A 220 9.34 -9.53 -9.26
N PRO A 221 10.62 -9.60 -9.69
CA PRO A 221 11.02 -10.48 -10.78
C PRO A 221 10.67 -11.93 -10.46
N ARG A 222 10.11 -12.66 -11.44
CA ARG A 222 9.83 -14.10 -11.35
C ARG A 222 10.40 -14.81 -12.60
N PRO A 223 11.26 -15.84 -12.47
CA PRO A 223 11.93 -16.29 -11.24
C PRO A 223 13.00 -15.28 -10.75
N ASN A 224 13.35 -15.37 -9.47
CA ASN A 224 14.47 -14.64 -8.86
C ASN A 224 15.02 -15.51 -7.70
N PRO A 225 16.25 -16.03 -7.77
CA PRO A 225 17.28 -15.81 -8.80
C PRO A 225 16.90 -16.35 -10.19
N PHE A 226 17.63 -15.96 -11.23
CA PHE A 226 17.42 -16.49 -12.59
C PHE A 226 18.73 -16.73 -13.37
N GLU A 227 18.69 -17.74 -14.26
CA GLU A 227 19.79 -18.12 -15.16
C GLU A 227 19.67 -17.49 -16.56
N SER A 228 18.49 -17.61 -17.17
CA SER A 228 18.22 -17.33 -18.58
C SER A 228 17.46 -16.03 -18.78
N SER A 229 16.29 -15.90 -18.15
CA SER A 229 15.46 -14.70 -18.16
C SER A 229 14.57 -14.61 -16.91
N THR A 230 14.08 -13.42 -16.61
CA THR A 230 13.06 -13.16 -15.59
C THR A 230 12.00 -12.22 -16.14
N GLU A 231 10.75 -12.39 -15.69
CA GLU A 231 9.62 -11.52 -16.01
C GLU A 231 9.35 -10.54 -14.85
N PHE A 232 9.01 -9.29 -15.19
CA PHE A 232 8.49 -8.29 -14.27
C PHE A 232 7.08 -7.91 -14.72
N GLU A 233 6.12 -8.01 -13.82
CA GLU A 233 4.86 -7.27 -13.97
C GLU A 233 5.04 -5.85 -13.42
N PHE A 234 4.37 -4.86 -14.03
CA PHE A 234 4.31 -3.49 -13.55
C PHE A 234 2.92 -2.91 -13.78
N VAL A 235 2.50 -2.01 -12.89
CA VAL A 235 1.14 -1.48 -12.84
C VAL A 235 1.22 0.04 -13.03
N LEU A 236 0.32 0.61 -13.84
CA LEU A 236 0.14 2.06 -14.00
C LEU A 236 -1.27 2.47 -13.59
N ALA A 237 -1.37 3.45 -12.68
CA ALA A 237 -2.67 4.00 -12.25
C ALA A 237 -3.32 4.89 -13.32
N GLN A 238 -2.52 5.47 -14.23
CA GLN A 238 -2.96 6.31 -15.34
C GLN A 238 -2.11 6.04 -16.60
N PRO A 239 -2.60 6.32 -17.82
CA PRO A 239 -1.80 6.21 -19.03
C PRO A 239 -0.56 7.10 -18.96
N GLY A 240 0.62 6.55 -19.26
CA GLY A 240 1.88 7.25 -19.01
C GLY A 240 3.10 6.59 -19.62
N ARG A 241 4.25 7.26 -19.53
CA ARG A 241 5.54 6.74 -19.99
C ARG A 241 6.23 5.96 -18.87
N ALA A 242 6.50 4.69 -19.11
CA ALA A 242 7.35 3.87 -18.26
C ALA A 242 8.80 3.88 -18.78
N ASP A 243 9.75 4.11 -17.88
CA ASP A 243 11.18 3.82 -18.10
C ASP A 243 11.58 2.70 -17.14
N ILE A 244 11.90 1.51 -17.67
CA ILE A 244 12.37 0.37 -16.88
C ILE A 244 13.83 0.12 -17.24
N ALA A 245 14.72 0.32 -16.28
CA ALA A 245 16.16 0.25 -16.47
C ALA A 245 16.85 -0.57 -15.38
N VAL A 246 17.92 -1.27 -15.76
CA VAL A 246 18.72 -2.11 -14.85
C VAL A 246 20.03 -1.43 -14.52
N TYR A 247 20.39 -1.46 -13.25
CA TYR A 247 21.57 -0.85 -12.66
C TYR A 247 22.42 -1.92 -11.96
N ASP A 248 23.74 -1.78 -12.00
CA ASP A 248 24.63 -2.58 -11.15
C ASP A 248 24.77 -1.98 -9.74
N VAL A 249 25.50 -2.65 -8.85
CA VAL A 249 25.73 -2.23 -7.46
C VAL A 249 26.47 -0.89 -7.30
N SER A 250 27.05 -0.32 -8.37
CA SER A 250 27.64 1.03 -8.37
C SER A 250 26.65 2.13 -8.76
N GLY A 251 25.38 1.79 -9.02
CA GLY A 251 24.36 2.73 -9.50
C GLY A 251 24.51 3.07 -10.98
N ARG A 252 25.34 2.33 -11.73
CA ARG A 252 25.54 2.52 -13.17
C ARG A 252 24.48 1.72 -13.95
N ARG A 253 23.75 2.39 -14.85
CA ARG A 253 22.77 1.74 -15.73
C ARG A 253 23.48 0.81 -16.72
N VAL A 254 23.20 -0.50 -16.63
CA VAL A 254 23.74 -1.54 -17.51
C VAL A 254 22.78 -1.90 -18.65
N ALA A 255 21.47 -1.83 -18.42
CA ALA A 255 20.45 -2.14 -19.41
C ALA A 255 19.26 -1.18 -19.33
N ARG A 256 18.46 -1.14 -20.40
CA ARG A 256 17.13 -0.52 -20.44
C ARG A 256 16.18 -1.49 -21.10
N ILE A 257 15.14 -1.89 -20.37
CA ILE A 257 14.16 -2.90 -20.78
C ILE A 257 13.01 -2.21 -21.53
N VAL A 258 12.54 -1.05 -21.03
CA VAL A 258 11.41 -0.29 -21.61
C VAL A 258 11.64 1.22 -21.52
N ASN A 259 11.08 1.99 -22.45
CA ASN A 259 11.11 3.46 -22.50
C ASN A 259 9.86 4.04 -23.22
N GLU A 260 8.70 3.42 -23.04
CA GLU A 260 7.54 3.56 -23.93
C GLU A 260 6.28 4.01 -23.17
N SER A 261 5.24 4.39 -23.91
CA SER A 261 3.97 4.83 -23.34
C SER A 261 2.98 3.66 -23.30
N TYR A 262 2.38 3.44 -22.13
CA TYR A 262 1.41 2.38 -21.87
C TYR A 262 0.09 2.99 -21.38
N PRO A 263 -1.06 2.32 -21.59
CA PRO A 263 -2.31 2.68 -20.93
C PRO A 263 -2.24 2.37 -19.42
N ALA A 264 -3.24 2.81 -18.66
CA ALA A 264 -3.45 2.31 -17.30
C ALA A 264 -3.68 0.79 -17.30
N GLY A 265 -3.45 0.13 -16.15
CA GLY A 265 -3.56 -1.33 -16.02
C GLY A 265 -2.23 -1.99 -15.65
N ALA A 266 -2.23 -3.33 -15.67
CA ALA A 266 -1.05 -4.17 -15.44
C ALA A 266 -0.40 -4.60 -16.77
N HIS A 267 0.93 -4.66 -16.79
CA HIS A 267 1.78 -4.88 -17.97
C HIS A 267 2.95 -5.80 -17.63
N ARG A 268 3.43 -6.62 -18.56
CA ARG A 268 4.55 -7.56 -18.34
C ARG A 268 5.72 -7.32 -19.29
N VAL A 269 6.95 -7.47 -18.76
CA VAL A 269 8.21 -7.29 -19.51
C VAL A 269 9.24 -8.35 -19.10
N THR A 270 9.98 -8.88 -20.06
CA THR A 270 10.96 -9.95 -19.85
C THR A 270 12.39 -9.45 -20.07
N TRP A 271 13.33 -9.90 -19.25
CA TRP A 271 14.75 -9.54 -19.36
C TRP A 271 15.67 -10.77 -19.32
N GLU A 272 16.49 -10.94 -20.36
CA GLU A 272 17.46 -12.06 -20.51
C GLU A 272 18.78 -11.89 -19.71
N GLY A 273 18.84 -10.99 -18.72
CA GLY A 273 20.09 -10.70 -18.01
C GLY A 273 21.20 -10.17 -18.94
N ARG A 274 20.83 -9.29 -19.88
CA ARG A 274 21.72 -8.69 -20.89
C ARG A 274 21.85 -7.17 -20.72
N ASP A 275 22.97 -6.63 -21.18
CA ASP A 275 23.18 -5.20 -21.36
C ASP A 275 22.60 -4.66 -22.68
N ASN A 276 22.67 -3.34 -22.88
CA ASN A 276 22.20 -2.66 -24.10
C ASN A 276 22.96 -3.05 -25.39
N ALA A 277 24.05 -3.81 -25.31
CA ALA A 277 24.77 -4.36 -26.46
C ALA A 277 24.41 -5.84 -26.71
N GLY A 278 23.41 -6.38 -25.99
CA GLY A 278 22.97 -7.78 -26.08
C GLY A 278 23.93 -8.77 -25.40
N LYS A 279 24.99 -8.30 -24.74
CA LYS A 279 25.95 -9.15 -24.06
C LYS A 279 25.35 -9.61 -22.73
N ARG A 280 25.51 -10.90 -22.41
CA ARG A 280 25.11 -11.46 -21.12
C ARG A 280 25.92 -10.83 -19.99
N LEU A 281 25.23 -10.37 -18.95
CA LEU A 281 25.81 -9.88 -17.72
C LEU A 281 26.26 -11.05 -16.81
N PRO A 282 27.32 -10.86 -16.00
CA PRO A 282 27.80 -11.88 -15.07
C PRO A 282 26.78 -12.14 -13.93
N SER A 283 26.91 -13.31 -13.30
CA SER A 283 26.20 -13.65 -12.06
C SER A 283 26.47 -12.60 -10.98
N GLY A 284 25.44 -12.21 -10.23
CA GLY A 284 25.51 -11.11 -9.26
C GLY A 284 24.20 -10.35 -9.08
N VAL A 285 24.22 -9.39 -8.14
CA VAL A 285 23.06 -8.56 -7.78
C VAL A 285 22.95 -7.35 -8.70
N TYR A 286 21.74 -7.07 -9.17
CA TYR A 286 21.36 -5.89 -9.94
C TYR A 286 20.08 -5.27 -9.37
N PHE A 287 19.82 -4.02 -9.74
CA PHE A 287 18.62 -3.29 -9.35
C PHE A 287 17.84 -2.89 -10.59
N VAL A 288 16.62 -3.38 -10.72
CA VAL A 288 15.68 -2.95 -11.77
C VAL A 288 14.83 -1.82 -11.20
N LYS A 289 14.78 -0.70 -11.92
CA LYS A 289 14.06 0.50 -11.53
C LYS A 289 13.04 0.84 -12.60
N LEU A 290 11.78 0.94 -12.19
CA LEU A 290 10.70 1.63 -12.90
C LEU A 290 10.75 3.11 -12.53
N GLN A 291 10.56 3.98 -13.51
CA GLN A 291 10.28 5.41 -13.31
C GLN A 291 9.10 5.85 -14.18
N VAL A 292 8.19 6.61 -13.58
CA VAL A 292 7.00 7.21 -14.20
C VAL A 292 6.88 8.64 -13.69
N GLY A 293 7.16 9.62 -14.56
CA GLY A 293 7.39 10.99 -14.12
C GLY A 293 8.53 11.06 -13.09
N ASP A 294 8.24 11.64 -11.93
CA ASP A 294 9.17 11.68 -10.78
C ASP A 294 9.06 10.46 -9.85
N TYR A 295 7.99 9.68 -9.92
CA TYR A 295 7.81 8.48 -9.11
C TYR A 295 8.77 7.36 -9.57
N LYS A 296 9.34 6.62 -8.61
CA LYS A 296 10.40 5.62 -8.83
C LYS A 296 10.15 4.40 -7.94
N SER A 297 10.16 3.20 -8.52
CA SER A 297 10.05 1.92 -7.80
C SER A 297 11.22 1.01 -8.17
N VAL A 298 11.81 0.32 -7.19
CA VAL A 298 13.08 -0.43 -7.37
C VAL A 298 12.97 -1.86 -6.82
N ARG A 299 13.54 -2.82 -7.55
CA ARG A 299 13.57 -4.24 -7.19
C ARG A 299 14.98 -4.82 -7.33
N LYS A 300 15.40 -5.56 -6.31
CA LYS A 300 16.65 -6.33 -6.30
C LYS A 300 16.45 -7.62 -7.09
N VAL A 301 17.32 -7.89 -8.06
CA VAL A 301 17.32 -9.12 -8.85
C VAL A 301 18.70 -9.79 -8.80
N LEU A 302 18.73 -11.12 -8.68
CA LEU A 302 19.96 -11.90 -8.64
C LEU A 302 20.07 -12.75 -9.91
N ILE A 303 21.12 -12.49 -10.70
CA ILE A 303 21.54 -13.41 -11.75
C ILE A 303 22.37 -14.52 -11.10
N ALA A 304 21.93 -15.77 -11.24
CA ALA A 304 22.67 -16.96 -10.82
C ALA A 304 22.91 -17.86 -12.04
N LYS A 305 24.18 -18.20 -12.30
CA LYS A 305 24.70 -19.01 -13.41
C LYS A 305 26.04 -19.58 -12.96
#